data_AF-A0A2A4IZ33-F1
#
_entry.id   AF-A0A2A4IZ33-F1
#
_cell.length_a   1.000
_cell.length_b   1.000
_cell.length_c   1.000
_cell.angle_alpha   90.00
_cell.angle_beta   90.00
_cell.angle_gamma   90.00
#
_symmetry.space_group_name_H-M   'P 1'
#
loop_
_entity.id
_entity.type
_entity.pdbx_description
1 polymer ?
#
loop_
_entity_poly.entity_id
_entity_poly.type
_entity_poly.pdbx_seq_one_letter_code
_entity_poly.pdbx_strand_id
1 'polypeptide(L)'
;MGFCSGWKRCGRKIQFLNGKDVASKTAETAGVHISTVYKVLKEYKTEKRCRSPTPAPKRGTKIDALDDLALGGIRRKIHKYFFNNEPPTIEKVLRDVNEDESLPYFKRTTFQKVLKKLKFKYVKRLRRSALIEKEEIQRWRFNYLRKIMSLREEGRKIYYLDETWVNEGQTKSKVWQDFSIESSRQAHMEGLSTGLKAPSGKGKCLIIVHIGNEDGFVEDGQLIFESKVMGTTIKKWTQKYLRSGLLTTCSSTRGPPRPSAPTRF
;
A
#
# COMPACT_ATOMS: atom_id res chain seq x y z
N MET A 1 -52.41 -55.57 -10.66
CA MET A 1 -53.17 -54.56 -11.43
C MET A 1 -53.84 -53.61 -10.45
N GLY A 2 -53.75 -52.30 -10.67
CA GLY A 2 -54.46 -51.31 -9.85
C GLY A 2 -53.66 -50.07 -9.46
N PHE A 3 -53.00 -49.41 -10.42
CA PHE A 3 -52.71 -47.98 -10.27
C PHE A 3 -54.04 -47.23 -10.37
N CYS A 4 -54.40 -46.42 -9.36
CA CYS A 4 -55.48 -45.45 -9.49
C CYS A 4 -55.10 -44.12 -8.82
N SER A 5 -54.55 -43.25 -9.68
CA SER A 5 -54.69 -41.80 -9.75
C SER A 5 -55.41 -41.07 -8.60
N GLY A 6 -54.64 -40.25 -7.89
CA GLY A 6 -55.16 -39.28 -6.92
C GLY A 6 -54.34 -37.98 -6.83
N TRP A 7 -53.85 -37.42 -7.93
CA TRP A 7 -53.26 -36.08 -7.91
C TRP A 7 -54.37 -35.04 -7.80
N LYS A 8 -54.75 -34.66 -6.57
CA LYS A 8 -55.58 -33.49 -6.34
C LYS A 8 -54.76 -32.25 -6.68
N ARG A 9 -55.08 -31.64 -7.83
CA ARG A 9 -54.61 -30.32 -8.25
C ARG A 9 -54.99 -29.33 -7.13
N CYS A 10 -54.02 -28.96 -6.28
CA CYS A 10 -54.22 -27.95 -5.25
C CYS A 10 -54.27 -26.57 -5.93
N GLY A 11 -55.43 -26.25 -6.52
CA GLY A 11 -55.72 -24.94 -7.06
C GLY A 11 -55.87 -23.94 -5.92
N ARG A 12 -54.75 -23.43 -5.41
CA ARG A 12 -54.77 -22.20 -4.61
C ARG A 12 -55.30 -21.09 -5.52
N LYS A 13 -56.57 -20.72 -5.35
CA LYS A 13 -57.13 -19.47 -5.88
C LYS A 13 -56.19 -18.36 -5.40
N ILE A 14 -55.45 -17.74 -6.32
CA ILE A 14 -54.75 -16.49 -6.05
C ILE A 14 -55.86 -15.47 -5.82
N GLN A 15 -56.14 -15.16 -4.55
CA GLN A 15 -56.99 -14.04 -4.23
C GLN A 15 -56.26 -12.78 -4.70
N PHE A 16 -56.80 -12.09 -5.70
CA PHE A 16 -56.32 -10.77 -6.09
C PHE A 16 -56.50 -9.85 -4.89
N LEU A 17 -55.40 -9.53 -4.22
CA LEU A 17 -55.40 -8.64 -3.07
C LEU A 17 -55.79 -7.25 -3.54
N ASN A 18 -56.75 -6.62 -2.86
CA ASN A 18 -57.08 -5.21 -3.09
C ASN A 18 -55.82 -4.35 -2.82
N GLY A 19 -55.67 -3.23 -3.53
CA GLY A 19 -54.49 -2.37 -3.38
C GLY A 19 -54.25 -1.84 -1.96
N LYS A 20 -55.29 -1.80 -1.11
CA LYS A 20 -55.19 -1.49 0.33
C LYS A 20 -54.60 -2.67 1.14
N ASP A 21 -54.99 -3.90 0.83
CA ASP A 21 -54.50 -5.11 1.49
C ASP A 21 -53.02 -5.38 1.16
N VAL A 22 -52.61 -5.06 -0.07
CA VAL A 22 -51.19 -5.16 -0.49
C VAL A 22 -50.32 -4.18 0.29
N ALA A 23 -50.79 -2.94 0.48
CA ALA A 23 -50.05 -1.93 1.25
C ALA A 23 -49.94 -2.30 2.73
N SER A 24 -51.00 -2.83 3.34
CA SER A 24 -50.98 -3.30 4.75
C SER A 24 -50.00 -4.46 4.95
N LYS A 25 -50.07 -5.49 4.10
CA LYS A 25 -49.15 -6.63 4.18
C LYS A 25 -47.69 -6.24 3.95
N THR A 26 -47.44 -5.30 3.04
CA THR A 26 -46.09 -4.77 2.78
C THR A 26 -45.56 -4.01 4.00
N ALA A 27 -46.41 -3.19 4.65
CA ALA A 27 -46.07 -2.45 5.85
C ALA A 27 -45.72 -3.39 7.02
N GLU A 28 -46.54 -4.41 7.26
CA GLU A 28 -46.31 -5.44 8.29
C GLU A 28 -45.01 -6.23 8.03
N THR A 29 -44.80 -6.69 6.80
CA THR A 29 -43.62 -7.49 6.43
C THR A 29 -42.32 -6.67 6.52
N ALA A 30 -42.37 -5.38 6.16
CA ALA A 30 -41.21 -4.49 6.20
C ALA A 30 -41.01 -3.79 7.55
N GLY A 31 -41.92 -3.98 8.52
CA GLY A 31 -41.85 -3.35 9.85
C GLY A 31 -41.95 -1.81 9.80
N VAL A 32 -42.64 -1.26 8.80
CA VAL A 32 -42.79 0.20 8.61
C VAL A 32 -44.26 0.59 8.67
N HIS A 33 -44.55 1.83 9.06
CA HIS A 33 -45.92 2.31 9.11
C HIS A 33 -46.54 2.39 7.70
N ILE A 34 -47.84 2.11 7.58
CA ILE A 34 -48.56 2.06 6.28
C ILE A 34 -48.45 3.39 5.50
N SER A 35 -48.37 4.52 6.20
CA SER A 35 -48.17 5.84 5.59
C SER A 35 -46.82 5.98 4.87
N THR A 36 -45.78 5.28 5.32
CA THR A 36 -44.47 5.25 4.65
C THR A 36 -44.55 4.50 3.33
N VAL A 37 -45.28 3.38 3.29
CA VAL A 37 -45.54 2.63 2.05
C VAL A 37 -46.28 3.52 1.03
N TYR A 38 -47.32 4.23 1.46
CA TYR A 38 -48.03 5.16 0.58
C TYR A 38 -47.18 6.35 0.12
N LYS A 39 -46.29 6.88 0.96
CA LYS A 39 -45.33 7.94 0.57
C LYS A 39 -44.38 7.45 -0.53
N VAL A 40 -43.80 6.27 -0.38
CA VAL A 40 -42.91 5.66 -1.39
C VAL A 40 -43.67 5.36 -2.68
N LEU A 41 -44.88 4.82 -2.59
CA LEU A 41 -45.72 4.57 -3.77
C LEU A 41 -46.11 5.88 -4.49
N LYS A 42 -46.34 6.96 -3.75
CA LYS A 42 -46.62 8.29 -4.31
C LYS A 42 -45.39 8.84 -5.03
N GLU A 43 -44.21 8.78 -4.39
CA GLU A 43 -42.93 9.18 -4.98
C GLU A 43 -42.64 8.41 -6.27
N TYR A 44 -42.83 7.08 -6.25
CA TYR A 44 -42.66 6.23 -7.43
C TYR A 44 -43.64 6.55 -8.55
N LYS A 45 -44.91 6.86 -8.26
CA LYS A 45 -45.88 7.24 -9.28
C LYS A 45 -45.52 8.55 -9.97
N THR A 46 -44.94 9.51 -9.24
CA THR A 46 -44.56 10.82 -9.77
C THR A 46 -43.23 10.77 -10.53
N GLU A 47 -42.21 10.13 -9.96
CA GLU A 47 -40.84 10.17 -10.49
C GLU A 47 -40.38 8.90 -11.21
N LYS A 48 -41.19 7.81 -11.18
CA LYS A 48 -40.85 6.46 -11.68
C LYS A 48 -39.54 5.89 -11.12
N ARG A 49 -39.05 6.44 -10.00
CA ARG A 49 -37.82 6.04 -9.31
C ARG A 49 -37.99 6.25 -7.81
N CYS A 50 -37.51 5.32 -6.99
CA CYS A 50 -37.46 5.49 -5.54
C CYS A 50 -36.09 6.06 -5.15
N ARG A 51 -36.05 7.18 -4.41
CA ARG A 51 -34.80 7.71 -3.86
C ARG A 51 -34.56 7.18 -2.46
N SER A 52 -33.28 6.98 -2.10
CA SER A 52 -32.93 6.75 -0.71
C SER A 52 -33.14 8.05 0.08
N PRO A 53 -33.58 7.98 1.34
CA PRO A 53 -33.72 9.17 2.18
C PRO A 53 -32.41 9.98 2.20
N THR A 54 -32.48 11.28 1.94
CA THR A 54 -31.31 12.15 2.06
C THR A 54 -30.84 12.13 3.51
N PRO A 55 -29.55 11.82 3.78
CA PRO A 55 -29.03 11.87 5.13
C PRO A 55 -29.27 13.24 5.75
N ALA A 56 -29.64 13.28 7.03
CA ALA A 56 -29.75 14.54 7.74
C ALA A 56 -28.45 15.34 7.62
N PRO A 57 -28.52 16.68 7.43
CA PRO A 57 -27.34 17.50 7.32
C PRO A 57 -26.48 17.32 8.57
N LYS A 58 -25.19 16.99 8.38
CA LYS A 58 -24.25 16.89 9.49
C LYS A 58 -24.07 18.28 10.08
N ARG A 59 -24.34 18.45 11.37
CA ARG A 59 -24.03 19.68 12.09
C ARG A 59 -22.51 19.88 12.04
N GLY A 60 -22.06 20.98 11.44
CA GLY A 60 -20.64 21.33 11.42
C GLY A 60 -20.12 21.46 12.85
N THR A 61 -18.98 20.85 13.15
CA THR A 61 -18.35 20.98 14.47
C THR A 61 -17.44 22.21 14.48
N LYS A 62 -17.16 22.77 15.67
CA LYS A 62 -16.16 23.85 15.83
C LYS A 62 -14.77 23.49 15.27
N ILE A 63 -14.50 22.21 15.06
CA ILE A 63 -13.24 21.70 14.49
C ILE A 63 -13.27 21.77 12.96
N ASP A 64 -14.44 21.66 12.35
CA ASP A 64 -14.61 21.76 10.90
C ASP A 64 -14.39 23.19 10.42
N ALA A 65 -14.73 24.17 11.25
CA ALA A 65 -14.51 25.61 11.03
C ALA A 65 -13.06 26.09 11.23
N LEU A 66 -12.12 25.22 11.61
CA LEU A 66 -10.71 25.59 11.72
C LEU A 66 -10.09 25.81 10.33
N ASP A 67 -9.46 26.97 10.17
CA ASP A 67 -8.75 27.37 8.96
C ASP A 67 -7.49 26.51 8.72
N ASP A 68 -7.13 26.36 7.44
CA ASP A 68 -6.00 25.56 7.00
C ASP A 68 -4.66 26.13 7.48
N LEU A 69 -4.56 27.45 7.67
CA LEU A 69 -3.36 28.08 8.24
C LEU A 69 -3.13 27.66 9.69
N ALA A 70 -4.19 27.66 10.52
CA ALA A 70 -4.13 27.22 11.91
C ALA A 70 -3.80 25.73 12.00
N LEU A 71 -4.42 24.91 11.16
CA LEU A 71 -4.10 23.47 11.04
C LEU A 71 -2.64 23.24 10.62
N GLY A 72 -2.12 24.06 9.71
CA GLY A 72 -0.72 24.06 9.31
C GLY A 72 0.24 24.45 10.46
N GLY A 73 -0.12 25.47 11.25
CA GLY A 73 0.64 25.90 12.43
C GLY A 73 0.76 24.80 13.48
N ILE A 74 -0.36 24.16 13.83
CA ILE A 74 -0.40 23.04 14.77
C ILE A 74 0.46 21.88 14.25
N ARG A 75 0.38 21.56 12.96
CA ARG A 75 1.21 20.52 12.34
C ARG A 75 2.71 20.84 12.49
N ARG A 76 3.13 22.08 12.21
CA ARG A 76 4.54 22.48 12.37
C ARG A 76 5.04 22.33 13.80
N LYS A 77 4.23 22.73 14.79
CA LYS A 77 4.56 22.57 16.23
C LYS A 77 4.76 21.09 16.58
N ILE A 78 3.86 20.20 16.15
CA ILE A 78 4.02 18.74 16.37
C ILE A 78 5.30 18.22 15.70
N HIS A 79 5.62 18.67 14.48
CA HIS A 79 6.83 18.24 13.80
C HIS A 79 8.12 18.75 14.48
N LYS A 80 8.09 19.91 15.15
CA LYS A 80 9.21 20.39 15.97
C LYS A 80 9.61 19.38 17.06
N TYR A 81 8.63 18.74 17.71
CA TYR A 81 8.89 17.66 18.67
C TYR A 81 9.59 16.46 18.02
N PHE A 82 9.17 16.08 16.81
CA PHE A 82 9.83 15.00 16.06
C PHE A 82 11.27 15.34 15.71
N PHE A 83 11.55 16.60 15.31
CA PHE A 83 12.92 17.05 15.02
C PHE A 83 13.81 17.02 16.27
N ASN A 84 13.27 17.39 17.42
CA ASN A 84 13.98 17.37 18.70
C ASN A 84 14.09 15.95 19.32
N ASN A 85 13.62 14.90 18.63
CA ASN A 85 13.53 13.53 19.14
C ASN A 85 12.73 13.40 20.45
N GLU A 86 11.82 14.33 20.71
CA GLU A 86 10.94 14.28 21.88
C GLU A 86 9.58 13.67 21.52
N PRO A 87 8.98 12.85 22.40
CA PRO A 87 7.64 12.34 22.17
C PRO A 87 6.60 13.47 22.29
N PRO A 88 5.82 13.78 21.24
CA PRO A 88 4.75 14.77 21.33
C PRO A 88 3.57 14.17 22.10
N THR A 89 3.57 14.36 23.42
CA THR A 89 2.40 14.09 24.25
C THR A 89 1.35 15.17 24.05
N ILE A 90 0.07 14.80 24.17
CA ILE A 90 -1.05 15.74 24.01
C ILE A 90 -0.89 16.97 24.91
N GLU A 91 -0.42 16.80 26.14
CA GLU A 91 -0.26 17.90 27.12
C GLU A 91 0.81 18.90 26.70
N LYS A 92 2.01 18.41 26.36
CA LYS A 92 3.11 19.24 25.87
C LYS A 92 2.71 20.05 24.63
N VAL A 93 2.17 19.38 23.62
CA VAL A 93 1.77 20.05 22.38
C VAL A 93 0.62 21.03 22.63
N LEU A 94 -0.35 20.66 23.47
CA LEU A 94 -1.47 21.55 23.80
C LEU A 94 -1.00 22.82 24.50
N ARG A 95 -0.04 22.70 25.42
CA ARG A 95 0.58 23.85 26.08
C ARG A 95 1.26 24.76 25.05
N ASP A 96 2.15 24.23 24.22
CA ASP A 96 2.87 25.02 23.20
C ASP A 96 1.96 25.64 22.13
N VAL A 97 0.79 25.05 21.88
CA VAL A 97 -0.22 25.58 20.96
C VAL A 97 -1.05 26.68 21.63
N ASN A 98 -1.41 26.51 22.91
CA ASN A 98 -2.19 27.50 23.64
C ASN A 98 -1.35 28.71 24.10
N GLU A 99 -0.02 28.55 24.23
CA GLU A 99 0.93 29.65 24.48
C GLU A 99 1.19 30.51 23.23
N ASP A 100 0.85 30.00 22.04
CA ASP A 100 1.04 30.71 20.78
C ASP A 100 -0.18 31.60 20.48
N GLU A 101 -0.03 32.91 20.62
CA GLU A 101 -1.10 33.90 20.38
C GLU A 101 -1.65 33.85 18.95
N SER A 102 -0.88 33.30 17.99
CA SER A 102 -1.33 33.13 16.60
C SER A 102 -2.28 31.94 16.39
N LEU A 103 -2.46 31.08 17.40
CA LEU A 103 -3.29 29.89 17.33
C LEU A 103 -4.49 29.98 18.29
N PRO A 104 -5.65 29.41 17.90
CA PRO A 104 -6.82 29.43 18.75
C PRO A 104 -6.63 28.51 19.97
N TYR A 105 -7.20 28.94 21.10
CA TYR A 105 -7.15 28.17 22.34
C TYR A 105 -7.96 26.86 22.24
N PHE A 106 -7.38 25.74 22.68
CA PHE A 106 -8.03 24.43 22.69
C PHE A 106 -8.14 23.83 24.09
N LYS A 107 -9.27 23.13 24.32
CA LYS A 107 -9.40 22.14 25.40
C LYS A 107 -8.84 20.79 24.95
N ARG A 108 -8.35 19.98 25.89
CA ARG A 108 -7.73 18.65 25.63
C ARG A 108 -8.56 17.75 24.69
N THR A 109 -9.86 17.59 24.98
CA THR A 109 -10.76 16.73 24.20
C THR A 109 -11.00 17.26 22.78
N THR A 110 -11.04 18.57 22.62
CA THR A 110 -11.13 19.23 21.30
C THR A 110 -9.84 19.02 20.52
N PHE A 111 -8.68 19.22 21.16
CA PHE A 111 -7.37 19.06 20.52
C PHE A 111 -7.15 17.62 20.02
N GLN A 112 -7.58 16.60 20.77
CA GLN A 112 -7.56 15.21 20.30
C GLN A 112 -8.34 15.01 19.00
N LYS A 113 -9.48 15.69 18.82
CA LYS A 113 -10.26 15.63 17.58
C LYS A 113 -9.57 16.40 16.45
N VAL A 114 -8.90 17.52 16.75
CA VAL A 114 -8.05 18.24 15.78
C VAL A 114 -6.92 17.36 15.26
N LEU A 115 -6.22 16.64 16.15
CA LEU A 115 -5.18 15.68 15.76
C LEU A 115 -5.73 14.59 14.81
N LYS A 116 -6.95 14.09 15.08
CA LYS A 116 -7.63 13.15 14.18
C LYS A 116 -7.94 13.77 12.82
N LYS A 117 -8.40 15.03 12.76
CA LYS A 117 -8.62 15.78 11.50
C LYS A 117 -7.31 15.94 10.72
N LEU A 118 -6.20 16.21 11.41
CA LEU A 118 -4.85 16.28 10.83
C LEU A 118 -4.27 14.91 10.42
N LYS A 119 -5.03 13.82 10.61
CA LYS A 119 -4.66 12.42 10.33
C LYS A 119 -3.52 11.87 11.21
N PHE A 120 -3.24 12.48 12.35
CA PHE A 120 -2.36 11.89 13.34
C PHE A 120 -3.04 10.70 14.02
N LYS A 121 -2.34 9.57 14.08
CA LYS A 121 -2.78 8.36 14.78
C LYS A 121 -1.81 8.06 15.90
N TYR A 122 -2.36 7.71 17.07
CA TYR A 122 -1.55 7.19 18.17
C TYR A 122 -1.17 5.75 17.86
N VAL A 123 0.12 5.50 17.64
CA VAL A 123 0.65 4.19 17.24
C VAL A 123 1.81 3.81 18.14
N LYS A 124 2.02 2.51 18.35
CA LYS A 124 3.20 2.01 19.07
C LYS A 124 4.45 2.39 18.27
N ARG A 125 5.43 3.02 18.94
CA ARG A 125 6.71 3.36 18.32
C ARG A 125 7.42 2.06 17.90
N LEU A 126 7.54 1.84 16.59
CA LEU A 126 8.31 0.74 16.03
C LEU A 126 9.77 1.18 15.84
N ARG A 127 10.73 0.26 15.95
CA ARG A 127 12.16 0.50 15.62
C ARG A 127 12.43 0.66 14.12
N ARG A 128 11.41 0.97 13.31
CA ARG A 128 11.54 1.16 11.85
C ARG A 128 12.01 2.59 11.55
N SER A 129 13.28 2.87 11.86
CA SER A 129 13.94 4.13 11.48
C SER A 129 14.06 4.31 9.96
N ALA A 130 13.98 3.22 9.19
CA ALA A 130 14.03 3.25 7.72
C ALA A 130 12.92 4.12 7.07
N LEU A 131 11.77 4.31 7.74
CA LEU A 131 10.68 5.16 7.24
C LEU A 131 10.76 6.62 7.75
N ILE A 132 11.68 6.90 8.67
CA ILE A 132 11.94 8.24 9.20
C ILE A 132 13.25 8.69 8.55
N GLU A 133 13.14 9.31 7.38
CA GLU A 133 14.33 9.80 6.67
C GLU A 133 15.02 10.88 7.49
N LYS A 134 16.23 10.56 7.95
CA LYS A 134 17.11 11.55 8.57
C LYS A 134 17.45 12.66 7.57
N GLU A 135 17.61 13.88 8.07
CA GLU A 135 17.94 15.05 7.25
C GLU A 135 19.22 14.84 6.42
N GLU A 136 20.22 14.14 6.98
CA GLU A 136 21.45 13.77 6.28
C GLU A 136 21.18 12.90 5.04
N ILE A 137 20.28 11.92 5.14
CA ILE A 137 19.91 11.01 4.04
C ILE A 137 19.14 11.78 2.96
N GLN A 138 18.25 12.69 3.36
CA GLN A 138 17.52 13.56 2.44
C GLN A 138 18.49 14.44 1.64
N ARG A 139 19.47 15.06 2.31
CA ARG A 139 20.52 15.87 1.68
C ARG A 139 21.37 15.03 0.72
N TRP A 140 21.76 13.81 1.10
CA TRP A 140 22.52 12.91 0.23
C TRP A 140 21.73 12.52 -1.02
N ARG A 141 20.44 12.20 -0.89
CA ARG A 141 19.57 11.90 -2.03
C ARG A 141 19.41 13.10 -2.95
N PHE A 142 19.21 14.29 -2.39
CA PHE A 142 19.07 15.50 -3.17
C PHE A 142 20.34 15.81 -3.98
N ASN A 143 21.50 15.71 -3.33
CA ASN A 143 22.80 15.88 -3.99
C ASN A 143 23.04 14.81 -5.07
N TYR A 144 22.69 13.55 -4.78
CA TYR A 144 22.76 12.45 -5.74
C TYR A 144 21.88 12.72 -6.97
N LEU A 145 20.62 13.10 -6.78
CA LEU A 145 19.69 13.40 -7.87
C LEU A 145 20.18 14.56 -8.73
N ARG A 146 20.62 15.67 -8.11
CA ARG A 146 21.21 16.80 -8.84
C ARG A 146 22.42 16.36 -9.68
N LYS A 147 23.29 15.52 -9.10
CA LYS A 147 24.47 15.03 -9.81
C LYS A 147 24.11 14.13 -10.98
N ILE A 148 23.15 13.21 -10.79
CA ILE A 148 22.67 12.34 -11.87
C ILE A 148 22.01 13.16 -12.98
N MET A 149 21.24 14.20 -12.65
CA MET A 149 20.67 15.13 -13.64
C MET A 149 21.77 15.82 -14.46
N SER A 150 22.78 16.40 -13.80
CA SER A 150 23.87 17.07 -14.51
C SER A 150 24.64 16.11 -15.43
N LEU A 151 24.90 14.88 -14.98
CA LEU A 151 25.59 13.86 -15.79
C LEU A 151 24.77 13.45 -17.02
N ARG A 152 23.44 13.42 -16.92
CA ARG A 152 22.54 13.16 -18.06
C ARG A 152 22.52 14.33 -19.04
N GLU A 153 22.51 15.56 -18.54
CA GLU A 153 22.59 16.78 -19.38
C GLU A 153 23.91 16.85 -20.16
N GLU A 154 25.02 16.43 -19.54
CA GLU A 154 26.32 16.26 -20.19
C GLU A 154 26.36 15.12 -21.23
N GLY A 155 25.28 14.34 -21.36
CA GLY A 155 25.21 13.20 -22.28
C GLY A 155 26.08 12.01 -21.86
N ARG A 156 26.40 11.88 -20.56
CA ARG A 156 27.20 10.74 -20.07
C ARG A 156 26.35 9.50 -19.89
N LYS A 157 26.94 8.36 -20.25
CA LYS A 157 26.34 7.06 -20.02
C LYS A 157 26.46 6.66 -18.55
N ILE A 158 25.33 6.37 -17.91
CA ILE A 158 25.28 6.02 -16.48
C ILE A 158 25.09 4.52 -16.36
N TYR A 159 26.00 3.88 -15.62
CA TYR A 159 25.94 2.47 -15.32
C TYR A 159 25.56 2.27 -13.85
N TYR A 160 24.64 1.34 -13.61
CA TYR A 160 24.19 0.93 -12.29
C TYR A 160 24.73 -0.45 -11.99
N LEU A 161 25.29 -0.61 -10.80
CA LEU A 161 25.75 -1.88 -10.27
C LEU A 161 24.81 -2.27 -9.13
N ASP A 162 24.25 -3.48 -9.19
CA ASP A 162 23.42 -3.99 -8.11
C ASP A 162 23.76 -5.45 -7.77
N GLU A 163 23.44 -5.83 -6.54
CA GLU A 163 23.65 -7.15 -5.98
C GLU A 163 22.31 -7.79 -5.63
N THR A 164 22.08 -9.00 -6.12
CA THR A 164 20.95 -9.83 -5.72
C THR A 164 21.44 -11.21 -5.27
N TRP A 165 20.61 -11.92 -4.51
CA TRP A 165 20.93 -13.24 -4.00
C TRP A 165 19.74 -14.20 -4.19
N VAL A 166 20.06 -15.45 -4.48
CA VAL A 166 19.11 -16.56 -4.53
C VAL A 166 19.52 -17.58 -3.48
N ASN A 167 18.59 -17.94 -2.60
CA ASN A 167 18.88 -18.92 -1.55
C ASN A 167 18.67 -20.34 -2.08
N GLU A 168 19.57 -21.24 -1.69
CA GLU A 168 19.37 -22.67 -1.82
C GLU A 168 18.12 -23.08 -1.02
N GLY A 169 17.13 -23.64 -1.72
CA GLY A 169 15.83 -23.98 -1.13
C GLY A 169 14.80 -22.86 -1.15
N GLN A 170 14.94 -21.80 -1.96
CA GLN A 170 13.85 -20.85 -2.19
C GLN A 170 12.64 -21.56 -2.83
N THR A 171 11.57 -21.75 -2.05
CA THR A 171 10.33 -22.41 -2.49
C THR A 171 9.16 -21.42 -2.53
N LYS A 172 8.05 -21.85 -3.16
CA LYS A 172 6.79 -21.09 -3.13
C LYS A 172 6.24 -21.09 -1.69
N SER A 173 5.82 -19.91 -1.23
CA SER A 173 5.24 -19.74 0.11
C SER A 173 3.84 -20.34 0.25
N LYS A 174 3.14 -20.60 -0.86
CA LYS A 174 1.81 -21.19 -0.90
C LYS A 174 1.84 -22.47 -1.71
N VAL A 175 1.43 -23.56 -1.08
CA VAL A 175 1.32 -24.88 -1.68
C VAL A 175 0.00 -25.50 -1.25
N TRP A 176 -0.58 -26.34 -2.09
CA TRP A 176 -1.73 -27.16 -1.70
C TRP A 176 -1.22 -28.28 -0.80
N GLN A 177 -1.82 -28.44 0.38
CA GLN A 177 -1.47 -29.47 1.35
C GLN A 177 -2.71 -30.27 1.68
N ASP A 178 -2.56 -31.60 1.67
CA ASP A 178 -3.60 -32.53 2.07
C ASP A 178 -3.60 -32.66 3.60
N PHE A 179 -4.75 -32.41 4.22
CA PHE A 179 -4.96 -32.51 5.67
C PHE A 179 -5.71 -33.79 6.08
N SER A 180 -6.06 -34.66 5.13
CA SER A 180 -6.68 -35.96 5.42
C SER A 180 -5.70 -36.98 6.02
N ILE A 181 -4.39 -36.75 5.82
CA ILE A 181 -3.31 -37.60 6.30
C ILE A 181 -2.74 -36.99 7.60
N GLU A 182 -2.98 -37.65 8.73
CA GLU A 182 -2.59 -37.12 10.05
C GLU A 182 -1.18 -37.53 10.47
N SER A 183 -0.63 -38.61 9.90
CA SER A 183 0.70 -39.12 10.28
C SER A 183 1.50 -39.70 9.12
N SER A 184 2.83 -39.63 9.23
CA SER A 184 3.75 -40.27 8.26
C SER A 184 3.59 -41.78 8.19
N ARG A 185 3.18 -42.42 9.29
CA ARG A 185 2.93 -43.87 9.33
C ARG A 185 1.69 -44.23 8.53
N GLN A 186 0.61 -43.47 8.68
CA GLN A 186 -0.61 -43.63 7.88
C GLN A 186 -0.32 -43.41 6.39
N ALA A 187 0.39 -42.32 6.07
CA ALA A 187 0.83 -42.03 4.71
C ALA A 187 1.59 -43.23 4.10
N HIS A 188 2.53 -43.80 4.85
CA HIS A 188 3.31 -44.95 4.37
C HIS A 188 2.48 -46.21 4.16
N MET A 189 1.55 -46.54 5.08
CA MET A 189 0.68 -47.71 4.96
C MET A 189 -0.31 -47.59 3.79
N GLU A 190 -0.76 -46.38 3.48
CA GLU A 190 -1.68 -46.08 2.38
C GLU A 190 -0.95 -45.80 1.05
N GLY A 191 0.39 -45.80 1.03
CA GLY A 191 1.19 -45.47 -0.16
C GLY A 191 1.17 -43.97 -0.55
N LEU A 192 0.77 -43.11 0.37
CA LEU A 192 0.68 -41.66 0.23
C LEU A 192 1.90 -40.94 0.83
N SER A 193 1.93 -39.62 0.69
CA SER A 193 3.01 -38.74 1.19
C SER A 193 2.46 -37.67 2.11
N THR A 194 3.22 -37.24 3.11
CA THR A 194 2.85 -36.13 4.02
C THR A 194 3.08 -34.74 3.43
N GLY A 195 3.29 -34.66 2.11
CA GLY A 195 3.49 -33.41 1.38
C GLY A 195 4.96 -33.03 1.16
N LEU A 196 5.16 -31.77 0.77
CA LEU A 196 6.48 -31.24 0.41
C LEU A 196 7.37 -31.10 1.65
N LYS A 197 8.61 -31.58 1.55
CA LYS A 197 9.63 -31.33 2.57
C LYS A 197 10.01 -29.85 2.57
N ALA A 198 10.07 -29.26 3.75
CA ALA A 198 10.65 -27.94 3.90
C ALA A 198 12.15 -27.99 3.53
N PRO A 199 12.68 -26.97 2.84
CA PRO A 199 14.11 -26.85 2.61
C PRO A 199 14.85 -26.79 3.96
N SER A 200 15.94 -27.55 4.08
CA SER A 200 16.68 -27.71 5.33
C SER A 200 17.61 -26.52 5.60
N GLY A 201 17.27 -25.70 6.61
CA GLY A 201 18.19 -24.75 7.26
C GLY A 201 18.63 -23.53 6.45
N LYS A 202 19.64 -22.81 6.97
CA LYS A 202 20.36 -21.73 6.24
C LYS A 202 21.23 -22.37 5.16
N GLY A 203 20.68 -22.52 3.95
CA GLY A 203 21.39 -23.03 2.78
C GLY A 203 22.44 -22.05 2.26
N LYS A 204 23.23 -22.48 1.27
CA LYS A 204 24.12 -21.58 0.54
C LYS A 204 23.28 -20.53 -0.22
N CYS A 205 23.89 -19.40 -0.54
CA CYS A 205 23.28 -18.37 -1.36
C CYS A 205 24.10 -18.22 -2.64
N LEU A 206 23.44 -18.21 -3.80
CA LEU A 206 24.05 -17.76 -5.05
C LEU A 206 23.94 -16.25 -5.10
N ILE A 207 25.06 -15.54 -5.05
CA ILE A 207 25.08 -14.08 -5.17
C ILE A 207 25.40 -13.71 -6.62
N ILE A 208 24.60 -12.80 -7.17
CA ILE A 208 24.70 -12.30 -8.54
C ILE A 208 24.89 -10.78 -8.45
N VAL A 209 26.03 -10.30 -8.97
CA VAL A 209 26.29 -8.88 -9.16
C VAL A 209 26.37 -8.62 -10.65
N HIS A 210 25.65 -7.61 -11.11
CA HIS A 210 25.70 -7.23 -12.52
C HIS A 210 25.69 -5.71 -12.67
N ILE A 211 26.43 -5.24 -13.67
CA ILE A 211 26.39 -3.85 -14.13
C ILE A 211 25.51 -3.71 -15.38
N GLY A 212 24.72 -2.65 -15.46
CA GLY A 212 23.86 -2.35 -16.61
C GLY A 212 23.56 -0.86 -16.75
N ASN A 213 23.02 -0.46 -17.89
CA ASN A 213 22.60 0.91 -18.18
C ASN A 213 21.25 0.90 -18.94
N GLU A 214 20.90 2.01 -19.58
CA GLU A 214 19.66 2.17 -20.35
C GLU A 214 19.53 1.24 -21.57
N ASP A 215 20.65 0.74 -22.12
CA ASP A 215 20.69 -0.20 -23.23
C ASP A 215 20.70 -1.66 -22.78
N GLY A 216 20.72 -1.90 -21.46
CA GLY A 216 20.71 -3.23 -20.86
C GLY A 216 21.99 -3.57 -20.10
N PHE A 217 22.21 -4.87 -19.95
CA PHE A 217 23.33 -5.42 -19.18
C PHE A 217 24.63 -5.39 -19.99
N VAL A 218 25.74 -5.06 -19.34
CA VAL A 218 27.07 -5.06 -19.98
C VAL A 218 27.55 -6.49 -20.13
N GLU A 219 27.85 -6.91 -21.36
CA GLU A 219 28.42 -8.23 -21.63
C GLU A 219 29.68 -8.48 -20.76
N ASP A 220 29.79 -9.69 -20.22
CA ASP A 220 30.83 -10.10 -19.25
C ASP A 220 30.91 -9.27 -17.94
N GLY A 221 29.97 -8.35 -17.71
CA GLY A 221 29.86 -7.53 -16.51
C GLY A 221 29.30 -8.25 -15.29
N GLN A 222 28.91 -9.53 -15.42
CA GLN A 222 28.32 -10.32 -14.35
C GLN A 222 29.37 -11.04 -13.49
N LEU A 223 29.15 -11.04 -12.18
CA LEU A 223 29.88 -11.86 -11.22
C LEU A 223 28.90 -12.72 -10.43
N ILE A 224 28.99 -14.03 -10.63
CA ILE A 224 28.14 -15.02 -9.96
C ILE A 224 29.04 -15.92 -9.12
N PHE A 225 28.72 -16.09 -7.84
CA PHE A 225 29.42 -17.02 -6.96
C PHE A 225 28.57 -17.49 -5.79
N GLU A 226 28.89 -18.66 -5.26
CA GLU A 226 28.28 -19.18 -4.04
C GLU A 226 28.89 -18.54 -2.79
N SER A 227 28.05 -18.17 -1.83
CA SER A 227 28.48 -17.67 -0.51
C SER A 227 27.58 -18.19 0.60
N LYS A 228 28.17 -18.39 1.78
CA LYS A 228 27.43 -18.65 3.03
C LYS A 228 27.18 -17.37 3.84
N VAL A 229 27.84 -16.27 3.48
CA VAL A 229 27.82 -14.99 4.22
C VAL A 229 27.46 -13.85 3.28
N MET A 230 26.54 -12.99 3.73
CA MET A 230 26.14 -11.76 3.04
C MET A 230 27.10 -10.62 3.41
N GLY A 231 27.59 -9.83 2.44
CA GLY A 231 28.08 -8.48 2.75
C GLY A 231 29.48 -8.05 2.29
N THR A 232 30.14 -8.71 1.31
CA THR A 232 31.42 -8.20 0.74
C THR A 232 31.54 -8.35 -0.78
N THR A 233 30.41 -8.44 -1.46
CA THR A 233 30.32 -8.89 -2.85
C THR A 233 30.71 -7.81 -3.86
N ILE A 234 30.27 -6.57 -3.65
CA ILE A 234 30.64 -5.43 -4.50
C ILE A 234 32.16 -5.19 -4.49
N LYS A 235 32.83 -5.35 -3.34
CA LYS A 235 34.29 -5.22 -3.25
C LYS A 235 35.01 -6.27 -4.10
N LYS A 236 34.50 -7.51 -4.13
CA LYS A 236 35.04 -8.58 -4.99
C LYS A 236 34.84 -8.25 -6.47
N TRP A 237 33.69 -7.70 -6.84
CA TRP A 237 33.44 -7.22 -8.21
C TRP A 237 34.43 -6.11 -8.60
N THR A 238 34.58 -5.08 -7.76
CA THR A 238 35.54 -3.98 -7.99
C THR A 238 36.97 -4.49 -8.15
N GLN A 239 37.40 -5.42 -7.29
CA GLN A 239 38.72 -6.05 -7.39
C GLN A 239 38.89 -6.79 -8.72
N LYS A 240 37.88 -7.57 -9.13
CA LYS A 240 37.95 -8.41 -10.33
C LYS A 240 37.91 -7.60 -11.63
N TYR A 241 37.18 -6.49 -11.69
CA TYR A 241 36.92 -5.80 -12.96
C TYR A 241 37.59 -4.44 -13.10
N LEU A 242 37.68 -3.66 -12.02
CA LEU A 242 38.29 -2.32 -12.06
C LEU A 242 39.81 -2.35 -11.83
N ARG A 243 40.30 -3.26 -10.97
CA ARG A 243 41.74 -3.37 -10.68
C ARG A 243 42.51 -4.27 -11.66
N SER A 244 41.83 -5.21 -12.33
CA SER A 244 42.43 -6.08 -13.34
C SER A 244 42.53 -5.45 -14.73
N GLY A 245 41.92 -4.28 -14.93
CA GLY A 245 41.89 -3.58 -16.22
C GLY A 245 40.89 -4.15 -17.24
N LEU A 246 40.06 -5.15 -16.89
CA LEU A 246 39.05 -5.70 -17.80
C LEU A 246 37.92 -4.71 -18.15
N LEU A 247 37.57 -3.82 -17.23
CA LEU A 247 36.71 -2.66 -17.49
C LEU A 247 37.56 -1.40 -17.29
N THR A 248 38.41 -1.07 -18.26
CA THR A 248 39.09 0.22 -18.28
C THR A 248 38.05 1.33 -18.33
N THR A 249 38.18 2.31 -17.44
CA THR A 249 37.37 3.53 -17.46
C THR A 249 37.42 4.12 -18.86
N CYS A 250 36.28 4.20 -19.55
CA CYS A 250 36.20 4.83 -20.87
C CYS A 250 36.91 6.19 -20.83
N SER A 251 38.10 6.24 -21.42
CA SER A 251 38.73 7.48 -21.82
C SER A 251 37.76 8.20 -22.73
N SER A 252 37.43 9.44 -22.38
CA SER A 252 36.60 10.37 -23.14
C SER A 252 36.88 10.30 -24.65
N THR A 253 36.11 9.51 -25.37
CA THR A 253 35.98 9.68 -26.82
C THR A 253 34.97 10.80 -27.01
N ARG A 254 35.47 12.00 -27.35
CA ARG A 254 34.62 13.08 -27.86
C ARG A 254 33.83 12.49 -29.04
N GLY A 255 32.50 12.42 -28.90
CA GLY A 255 31.63 12.07 -30.02
C GLY A 255 31.80 13.07 -31.17
N PRO A 256 31.47 12.68 -32.41
CA PRO A 256 31.56 13.57 -33.56
C PRO A 256 30.69 14.82 -33.33
N PRO A 257 31.11 16.01 -33.84
CA PRO A 257 30.35 17.23 -33.66
C PRO A 257 28.96 17.10 -34.28
N ARG A 258 27.93 17.58 -33.57
CA ARG A 258 26.54 17.58 -34.04
C ARG A 258 26.42 18.39 -35.34
N PRO A 259 25.63 17.93 -36.33
CA PRO A 259 25.30 18.76 -37.48
C PRO A 259 24.47 19.98 -37.03
N SER A 260 24.80 21.14 -37.59
CA SER A 260 24.13 22.41 -37.32
C SER A 260 22.64 22.34 -37.66
N ALA A 261 21.80 22.88 -36.78
CA ALA A 261 20.36 22.96 -36.99
C ALA A 261 20.03 23.85 -38.20
N PRO A 262 19.02 23.49 -39.02
CA PRO A 262 18.59 24.34 -40.12
C PRO A 262 17.91 25.59 -39.58
N THR A 263 18.40 26.75 -40.04
CA THR A 263 17.79 28.06 -39.85
C THR A 263 16.36 28.01 -40.39
N ARG A 264 15.36 28.19 -39.52
CA ARG A 264 13.99 28.46 -39.97
C ARG A 264 13.93 29.88 -40.48
N PHE A 265 13.48 30.04 -41.73
CA PHE A 265 12.92 31.28 -42.24
C PHE A 265 11.60 31.60 -41.52
#